data_AF-A0A815U1X1-F1
#
_entry.id   AF-A0A815U1X1-F1
#
_cell.length_a   1.000
_cell.length_b   1.000
_cell.length_c   1.000
_cell.angle_alpha   90.00
_cell.angle_beta   90.00
_cell.angle_gamma   90.00
#
_symmetry.space_group_name_H-M   'P 1'
#
loop_
_entity.id
_entity.type
_entity.pdbx_description
1 polymer ?
#
loop_
_entity_poly.entity_id
_entity_poly.type
_entity_poly.pdbx_seq_one_letter_code
_entity_poly.pdbx_strand_id
1 'polypeptide(L)'
;MLAAVAVPVLLSIKDKATKTELLPGGVTKYTTMTQTNTTARVLAGVFTLGFTELMTHYTESYHYFYGNEYLGETKNQAADAANKKALEFCSQGEFEEAKKLFNAAYHTCVSGSSDERKFENSRDATNIAVEGQNLLNNGKFSEAQAKFQEAYNLSDVSEVYSKFSSCKNAAQIEAEKLAAEKLAAEKLAAEKLAAEKRAAEKLAAQKRAAEKLAAEKRAAEKLAAEKLAAEKLAAEKLAAEKLAAEKRAAEKLAAEKRAAEKLAAEKMAAEKLAAEKLAAEKLAAELVGG
;
A
#
# COMPACT_ATOMS: atom_id res chain seq x y z
N MET A 1 49.25 80.18 -47.58
CA MET A 1 49.26 79.48 -46.28
C MET A 1 49.41 77.99 -46.55
N LEU A 2 50.57 77.38 -46.28
CA LEU A 2 50.66 75.92 -46.27
C LEU A 2 49.94 75.42 -45.01
N ALA A 3 48.94 74.56 -45.18
CA ALA A 3 48.28 73.88 -44.07
C ALA A 3 49.21 72.79 -43.53
N ALA A 4 49.69 72.94 -42.30
CA ALA A 4 50.38 71.87 -41.59
C ALA A 4 49.34 70.82 -41.18
N VAL A 5 49.56 69.55 -41.54
CA VAL A 5 48.71 68.43 -41.14
C VAL A 5 49.45 67.63 -40.07
N ALA A 6 48.88 67.55 -38.87
CA ALA A 6 49.36 66.68 -37.81
C ALA A 6 48.84 65.27 -38.05
N VAL A 7 49.74 64.31 -38.31
CA VAL A 7 49.37 62.90 -38.46
C VAL A 7 49.79 62.16 -37.18
N PRO A 8 48.86 61.55 -36.43
CA PRO A 8 49.22 60.75 -35.26
C PRO A 8 49.96 59.48 -35.70
N VAL A 9 51.08 59.17 -35.03
CA VAL A 9 51.90 57.98 -35.26
C VAL A 9 51.94 57.15 -33.98
N LEU A 10 51.53 55.88 -34.10
CA LEU A 10 51.60 54.89 -33.04
C LEU A 10 53.07 54.49 -32.80
N LEU A 11 53.55 54.59 -31.56
CA LEU A 11 54.98 54.41 -31.25
C LEU A 11 55.29 53.10 -30.51
N SER A 12 54.45 52.68 -29.56
CA SER A 12 54.67 51.47 -28.78
C SER A 12 53.42 51.07 -27.99
N ILE A 13 53.19 49.76 -27.84
CA ILE A 13 52.26 49.16 -26.89
C ILE A 13 53.10 48.55 -25.77
N LYS A 14 52.90 48.98 -24.52
CA LYS A 14 53.61 48.46 -23.35
C LYS A 14 52.66 47.94 -22.28
N ASP A 15 53.17 46.94 -21.55
CA ASP A 15 52.65 46.26 -20.36
C ASP A 15 51.16 45.90 -20.37
N LYS A 16 50.93 44.59 -20.53
CA LYS A 16 49.62 43.94 -20.38
C LYS A 16 49.47 43.49 -18.93
N ALA A 17 49.02 44.39 -18.05
CA ALA A 17 48.68 44.01 -16.68
C ALA A 17 47.30 43.34 -16.69
N THR A 18 47.26 42.06 -16.30
CA THR A 18 46.01 41.30 -16.19
C THR A 18 45.63 41.14 -14.73
N LYS A 19 44.48 41.67 -14.34
CA LYS A 19 43.87 41.42 -13.02
C LYS A 19 42.73 40.42 -13.17
N THR A 20 42.73 39.40 -12.31
CA THR A 20 41.67 38.38 -12.27
C THR A 20 40.80 38.59 -11.03
N GLU A 21 39.49 38.54 -11.22
CA GLU A 21 38.49 38.68 -10.16
C GLU A 21 37.46 37.55 -10.29
N LEU A 22 37.22 36.79 -9.23
CA LEU A 22 36.15 35.79 -9.18
C LEU A 22 34.88 36.44 -8.66
N LEU A 23 33.84 36.49 -9.49
CA LEU A 23 32.53 37.03 -9.16
C LEU A 23 31.65 35.96 -8.51
N PRO A 24 30.61 36.38 -7.75
CA PRO A 24 29.61 35.44 -7.22
C PRO A 24 28.95 34.67 -8.36
N GLY A 25 28.65 33.38 -8.13
CA GLY A 25 28.15 32.49 -9.17
C GLY A 25 29.22 31.87 -10.07
N GLY A 26 30.52 32.07 -9.78
CA GLY A 26 31.61 31.33 -10.43
C GLY A 26 32.12 31.94 -11.75
N VAL A 27 31.67 33.15 -12.09
CA VAL A 27 32.16 33.88 -13.26
C VAL A 27 33.51 34.52 -12.93
N THR A 28 34.51 34.29 -13.78
CA THR A 28 35.82 34.92 -13.66
C THR A 28 35.89 36.11 -14.61
N LYS A 29 36.23 37.28 -14.07
CA LYS A 29 36.49 38.51 -14.83
C LYS A 29 37.99 38.72 -14.98
N TYR A 30 38.47 38.83 -16.22
CA TYR A 30 39.81 39.27 -16.55
C TYR A 30 39.76 40.73 -16.98
N THR A 31 40.53 41.57 -16.30
CA THR A 31 40.73 42.97 -16.66
C THR A 31 42.11 43.12 -17.27
N THR A 32 42.18 43.57 -18.51
CA THR A 32 43.44 43.82 -19.21
C THR A 32 43.64 45.31 -19.35
N MET A 33 44.72 45.86 -18.78
CA MET A 33 45.17 47.21 -19.08
C MET A 33 46.16 47.18 -20.23
N THR A 34 45.93 48.02 -21.24
CA THR A 34 46.85 48.22 -22.37
C THR A 34 47.26 49.68 -22.44
N GLN A 35 48.56 49.95 -22.33
CA GLN A 35 49.12 51.29 -22.52
C GLN A 35 49.55 51.48 -23.97
N THR A 36 49.03 52.53 -24.61
CA THR A 36 49.34 52.88 -25.99
C THR A 36 49.96 54.28 -26.03
N ASN A 37 51.17 54.40 -26.57
CA ASN A 37 51.85 55.68 -26.72
C ASN A 37 51.77 56.16 -28.17
N THR A 38 51.24 57.36 -28.37
CA THR A 38 51.07 58.01 -29.67
C THR A 38 51.78 59.35 -29.65
N THR A 39 52.41 59.74 -30.75
CA THR A 39 53.01 61.07 -30.90
C THR A 39 52.49 61.68 -32.20
N ALA A 40 52.32 63.00 -32.24
CA ALA A 40 51.99 63.66 -33.49
C ALA A 40 53.28 63.92 -34.29
N ARG A 41 53.27 63.60 -35.58
CA ARG A 41 54.26 64.10 -36.54
C ARG A 41 53.66 65.27 -37.30
N VAL A 42 54.30 66.43 -37.24
CA VAL A 42 53.94 67.59 -38.04
C VAL A 42 54.67 67.51 -39.37
N LEU A 43 53.92 67.34 -40.46
CA LEU A 43 54.47 67.35 -41.81
C LEU A 43 54.26 68.74 -42.44
N ALA A 44 55.36 69.38 -42.84
CA ALA A 44 55.36 70.64 -43.58
C ALA A 44 56.34 70.53 -44.77
N GLY A 45 55.84 70.13 -45.95
CA GLY A 45 56.67 69.90 -47.14
C GLY A 45 57.53 68.63 -47.08
N VAL A 46 58.64 68.58 -47.85
CA VAL A 46 59.56 67.41 -47.96
C VAL A 46 60.46 67.23 -46.71
N PHE A 47 60.32 68.07 -45.69
CA PHE A 47 61.10 68.00 -44.45
C PHE A 47 60.23 67.63 -43.24
N THR A 48 60.65 66.63 -42.47
CA THR A 48 60.04 66.25 -41.19
C THR A 48 60.55 67.17 -40.07
N LEU A 49 59.67 67.96 -39.44
CA LEU A 49 60.01 68.84 -38.32
C LEU A 49 59.60 68.20 -36.99
N GLY A 50 60.48 67.39 -36.41
CA GLY A 50 60.43 66.97 -34.99
C GLY A 50 59.23 66.11 -34.55
N PHE A 51 59.38 65.51 -33.38
CA PHE A 51 58.30 64.82 -32.66
C PHE A 51 57.66 65.81 -31.67
N THR A 52 56.33 65.97 -31.71
CA THR A 52 55.58 66.74 -30.71
C THR A 52 54.95 65.80 -29.69
N GLU A 53 54.96 66.24 -28.41
CA GLU A 53 54.42 65.63 -27.18
C GLU A 53 53.94 64.16 -27.25
N LEU A 54 54.51 63.32 -26.37
CA LEU A 54 54.08 61.94 -26.21
C LEU A 54 52.73 61.90 -25.48
N MET A 55 51.68 61.46 -26.17
CA MET A 55 50.38 61.19 -25.57
C MET A 55 50.29 59.72 -25.18
N THR A 56 50.03 59.46 -23.90
CA THR A 56 49.81 58.12 -23.37
C THR A 56 48.32 57.86 -23.19
N HIS A 57 47.82 56.79 -23.80
CA HIS A 57 46.45 56.31 -23.64
C HIS A 57 46.44 55.00 -22.86
N TYR A 58 45.50 54.87 -21.92
CA TYR A 58 45.24 53.62 -21.22
C TYR A 58 43.86 53.11 -21.62
N THR A 59 43.82 51.87 -22.09
CA THR A 59 42.57 51.19 -22.42
C THR A 59 42.40 50.02 -21.46
N GLU A 60 41.26 49.97 -20.78
CA GLU A 60 40.83 48.80 -20.00
C GLU A 60 39.86 47.97 -20.85
N SER A 61 40.16 46.68 -21.02
CA SER A 61 39.20 45.71 -21.57
C SER A 61 38.82 44.67 -20.52
N TYR A 62 37.57 44.23 -20.56
CA TYR A 62 37.03 43.22 -19.65
C TYR A 62 36.66 41.98 -20.45
N HIS A 63 36.94 40.80 -19.89
CA HIS A 63 36.55 39.53 -20.46
C HIS A 63 36.00 38.63 -19.35
N TYR A 64 34.79 38.13 -19.54
CA TYR A 64 34.09 37.30 -18.56
C TYR A 64 34.08 35.85 -19.02
N PHE A 65 34.34 34.93 -18.10
CA PHE A 65 34.38 33.49 -18.35
C PHE A 65 33.65 32.71 -17.27
N TYR A 66 33.09 31.56 -17.63
CA TYR A 66 32.63 30.55 -16.68
C TYR A 66 33.40 29.26 -16.93
N GLY A 67 34.28 28.89 -15.98
CA GLY A 67 35.31 27.88 -16.24
C GLY A 67 36.21 28.31 -17.40
N ASN A 68 36.24 27.50 -18.47
CA ASN A 68 37.03 27.79 -19.68
C ASN A 68 36.21 28.50 -20.77
N GLU A 69 34.95 28.81 -20.52
CA GLU A 69 34.03 29.28 -21.55
C GLU A 69 33.89 30.80 -21.54
N TYR A 70 33.99 31.40 -22.72
CA TYR A 70 33.90 32.84 -22.87
C TYR A 70 32.44 33.31 -22.87
N LEU A 71 32.12 34.23 -21.97
CA LEU A 71 30.77 34.78 -21.81
C LEU A 71 30.60 36.18 -22.41
N GLY A 72 31.69 36.93 -22.62
CA GLY A 72 31.63 38.23 -23.30
C GLY A 72 32.51 39.32 -22.69
N GLU A 73 32.30 40.56 -23.13
CA GLU A 73 33.12 41.73 -22.76
C GLU A 73 32.44 42.64 -21.73
N THR A 74 31.13 42.46 -21.54
CA THR A 74 30.33 43.25 -20.59
C THR A 74 29.61 42.33 -19.62
N LYS A 75 29.24 42.86 -18.45
CA LYS A 75 28.44 42.14 -17.45
C LYS A 75 27.11 41.62 -18.01
N ASN A 76 26.42 42.43 -18.81
CA ASN A 76 25.12 42.05 -19.39
C ASN A 76 25.29 40.95 -20.45
N GLN A 77 26.27 41.08 -21.35
CA GLN A 77 26.58 40.01 -22.31
C GLN A 77 26.91 38.70 -21.59
N ALA A 78 27.68 38.78 -20.50
CA ALA A 78 28.05 37.61 -19.73
C ALA A 78 26.85 36.95 -19.04
N ALA A 79 25.94 37.75 -18.48
CA ALA A 79 24.71 37.28 -17.87
C ALA A 79 23.78 36.63 -18.92
N ASP A 80 23.60 37.26 -20.08
CA ASP A 80 22.79 36.73 -21.19
C ASP A 80 23.36 35.42 -21.72
N ALA A 81 24.67 35.34 -21.93
CA ALA A 81 25.35 34.13 -22.38
C ALA A 81 25.20 32.98 -21.38
N ALA A 82 25.38 33.27 -20.09
CA ALA A 82 25.18 32.28 -19.03
C ALA A 82 23.72 31.79 -18.97
N ASN A 83 22.75 32.70 -19.08
CA ASN A 83 21.32 32.36 -19.10
C ASN A 83 20.95 31.49 -20.31
N LYS A 84 21.40 31.85 -21.50
CA LYS A 84 21.18 31.06 -22.72
C LYS A 84 21.72 29.64 -22.57
N LYS A 85 22.93 29.51 -22.02
CA LYS A 85 23.54 28.20 -21.80
C LYS A 85 22.80 27.39 -20.73
N ALA A 86 22.34 28.05 -19.67
CA ALA A 86 21.53 27.40 -18.65
C ALA A 86 20.23 26.79 -19.23
N LEU A 87 19.59 27.49 -20.18
CA LEU A 87 18.42 26.99 -20.91
C LEU A 87 18.72 25.75 -21.76
N GLU A 88 19.91 25.66 -22.33
CA GLU A 88 20.37 24.46 -23.07
C GLU A 88 20.50 23.26 -22.13
N PHE A 89 21.14 23.43 -20.97
CA PHE A 89 21.23 22.37 -19.94
C PHE A 89 19.86 21.97 -19.39
N CYS A 90 18.96 22.92 -19.13
CA CYS A 90 17.58 22.64 -18.77
C CYS A 90 16.86 21.80 -19.84
N SER A 91 17.15 22.04 -21.12
CA SER A 91 16.57 21.26 -22.22
C SER A 91 17.10 19.83 -22.28
N GLN A 92 18.29 19.59 -21.73
CA GLN A 92 18.92 18.28 -21.62
C GLN A 92 18.54 17.55 -20.32
N GLY A 93 17.84 18.22 -19.40
CA GLY A 93 17.53 17.69 -18.07
C GLY A 93 18.67 17.81 -17.05
N GLU A 94 19.75 18.52 -17.40
CA GLU A 94 20.90 18.77 -16.54
C GLU A 94 20.64 19.97 -15.62
N PHE A 95 19.71 19.80 -14.68
CA PHE A 95 19.22 20.91 -13.84
C PHE A 95 20.26 21.45 -12.86
N GLU A 96 21.23 20.64 -12.41
CA GLU A 96 22.31 21.11 -11.54
C GLU A 96 23.30 22.00 -12.27
N GLU A 97 23.62 21.67 -13.53
CA GLU A 97 24.46 22.46 -14.42
C GLU A 97 23.77 23.77 -14.78
N ALA A 98 22.49 23.69 -15.14
CA ALA A 98 21.65 24.85 -15.39
C ALA A 98 21.57 25.77 -14.16
N LYS A 99 21.38 25.20 -12.96
CA LYS A 99 21.35 25.95 -11.70
C LYS A 99 22.61 26.77 -11.48
N LYS A 100 23.80 26.20 -11.72
CA LYS A 100 25.07 26.93 -11.57
C LYS A 100 25.12 28.14 -12.51
N LEU A 101 24.68 27.96 -13.76
CA LEU A 101 24.70 29.03 -14.77
C LEU A 101 23.61 30.08 -14.59
N PHE A 102 22.41 29.73 -14.10
CA PHE A 102 21.41 30.74 -13.73
C PHE A 102 21.84 31.56 -12.51
N ASN A 103 22.51 30.93 -11.54
CA ASN A 103 23.15 31.67 -10.43
C ASN A 103 24.25 32.62 -10.95
N ALA A 104 25.07 32.15 -11.89
CA ALA A 104 26.06 32.99 -12.57
C ALA A 104 25.43 34.18 -13.28
N ALA A 105 24.35 33.95 -14.05
CA ALA A 105 23.63 34.99 -14.77
C ALA A 105 23.05 36.04 -13.82
N TYR A 106 22.34 35.62 -12.78
CA TYR A 106 21.72 36.51 -11.80
C TYR A 106 22.75 37.39 -11.09
N HIS A 107 23.86 36.82 -10.61
CA HIS A 107 24.86 37.58 -9.86
C HIS A 107 25.78 38.44 -10.74
N THR A 108 25.92 38.12 -12.03
CA THR A 108 26.73 38.90 -12.97
C THR A 108 25.94 40.06 -13.57
N CYS A 109 24.61 39.94 -13.64
CA CYS A 109 23.71 40.98 -14.12
C CYS A 109 23.85 42.27 -13.30
N VAL A 110 23.65 43.41 -13.97
CA VAL A 110 23.61 44.71 -13.30
C VAL A 110 22.29 44.86 -12.55
N SER A 111 22.38 45.16 -11.25
CA SER A 111 21.22 45.42 -10.38
C SER A 111 20.36 46.57 -10.93
N GLY A 112 19.05 46.38 -10.95
CA GLY A 112 18.07 47.32 -11.49
C GLY A 112 17.89 47.25 -13.00
N SER A 113 18.49 46.27 -13.68
CA SER A 113 18.25 46.06 -15.11
C SER A 113 16.86 45.47 -15.38
N SER A 114 16.36 45.64 -16.60
CA SER A 114 15.12 45.00 -17.06
C SER A 114 15.14 43.47 -17.00
N ASP A 115 16.34 42.87 -16.96
CA ASP A 115 16.53 41.42 -17.05
C ASP A 115 16.83 40.76 -15.70
N GLU A 116 17.10 41.53 -14.64
CA GLU A 116 17.36 41.02 -13.29
C GLU A 116 16.24 40.11 -12.80
N ARG A 117 14.98 40.54 -12.95
CA ARG A 117 13.80 39.76 -12.56
C ARG A 117 13.64 38.49 -13.40
N LYS A 118 14.07 38.50 -14.66
CA LYS A 118 14.05 37.31 -15.52
C LYS A 118 15.07 36.29 -15.03
N PHE A 119 16.29 36.73 -14.71
CA PHE A 119 17.33 35.85 -14.19
C PHE A 119 16.99 35.31 -12.80
N GLU A 120 16.35 36.12 -11.94
CA GLU A 120 15.84 35.68 -10.63
C GLU A 120 14.81 34.57 -10.78
N ASN A 121 13.78 34.79 -11.60
CA ASN A 121 12.75 33.78 -11.85
C ASN A 121 13.33 32.49 -12.45
N SER A 122 14.27 32.60 -13.40
CA SER A 122 14.91 31.43 -14.00
C SER A 122 15.80 30.66 -13.01
N ARG A 123 16.50 31.36 -12.12
CA ARG A 123 17.28 30.76 -11.03
C ARG A 123 16.37 30.01 -10.07
N ASP A 124 15.31 30.64 -9.61
CA ASP A 124 14.41 30.08 -8.59
C ASP A 124 13.59 28.91 -9.15
N ALA A 125 13.07 29.02 -10.38
CA ALA A 125 12.41 27.93 -11.06
C ALA A 125 13.34 26.71 -11.20
N THR A 126 14.59 26.93 -11.59
CA THR A 126 15.57 25.83 -11.72
C THR A 126 15.95 25.21 -10.38
N ASN A 127 16.07 26.02 -9.32
CA ASN A 127 16.31 25.49 -7.96
C ASN A 127 15.19 24.55 -7.53
N ILE A 128 13.94 24.94 -7.75
CA ILE A 128 12.77 24.10 -7.46
C ILE A 128 12.76 22.85 -8.34
N ALA A 129 13.15 22.95 -9.61
CA ALA A 129 13.24 21.80 -10.50
C ALA A 129 14.32 20.79 -10.06
N VAL A 130 15.45 21.25 -9.52
CA VAL A 130 16.45 20.38 -8.89
C VAL A 130 15.85 19.63 -7.69
N GLU A 131 15.07 20.30 -6.84
CA GLU A 131 14.33 19.62 -5.76
C GLU A 131 13.37 18.57 -6.30
N GLY A 132 12.62 18.91 -7.36
CA GLY A 132 11.73 17.98 -8.06
C GLY A 132 12.46 16.75 -8.60
N GLN A 133 13.62 16.94 -9.22
CA GLN A 133 14.44 15.85 -9.75
C GLN A 133 14.96 14.93 -8.62
N ASN A 134 15.38 15.51 -7.49
CA ASN A 134 15.81 14.74 -6.33
C ASN A 134 14.66 13.91 -5.73
N LEU A 135 13.44 14.47 -5.66
CA LEU A 135 12.26 13.74 -5.23
C LEU A 135 11.91 12.60 -6.20
N LEU A 136 12.02 12.85 -7.50
CA LEU A 136 11.79 11.84 -8.54
C LEU A 136 12.77 10.68 -8.42
N ASN A 137 14.06 10.98 -8.24
CA ASN A 137 15.10 9.96 -8.02
C ASN A 137 14.87 9.15 -6.74
N ASN A 138 14.23 9.73 -5.74
CA ASN A 138 13.85 9.08 -4.48
C ASN A 138 12.50 8.33 -4.54
N GLY A 139 11.87 8.25 -5.72
CA GLY A 139 10.57 7.57 -5.90
C GLY A 139 9.37 8.33 -5.33
N LYS A 140 9.53 9.59 -4.96
CA LYS A 140 8.47 10.47 -4.42
C LYS A 140 7.77 11.21 -5.55
N PHE A 141 7.14 10.47 -6.46
CA PHE A 141 6.64 11.00 -7.74
C PHE A 141 5.58 12.11 -7.59
N SER A 142 4.66 12.00 -6.63
CA SER A 142 3.66 13.04 -6.38
C SER A 142 4.27 14.35 -5.85
N GLU A 143 5.24 14.24 -4.94
CA GLU A 143 5.98 15.41 -4.42
C GLU A 143 6.82 16.05 -5.54
N ALA A 144 7.48 15.22 -6.37
CA ALA A 144 8.24 15.66 -7.53
C ALA A 144 7.36 16.42 -8.55
N GLN A 145 6.18 15.88 -8.87
CA GLN A 145 5.22 16.54 -9.76
C GLN A 145 4.82 17.93 -9.23
N ALA A 146 4.54 18.04 -7.92
CA ALA A 146 4.20 19.32 -7.30
C ALA A 146 5.34 20.34 -7.45
N LYS A 147 6.59 19.91 -7.23
CA LYS A 147 7.77 20.75 -7.43
C LYS A 147 7.96 21.18 -8.87
N PHE A 148 7.83 20.27 -9.84
CA PHE A 148 7.90 20.65 -11.26
C PHE A 148 6.75 21.59 -11.66
N GLN A 149 5.56 21.46 -11.07
CA GLN A 149 4.46 22.40 -11.27
C GLN A 149 4.72 23.76 -10.63
N GLU A 150 5.34 23.80 -9.45
CA GLU A 150 5.78 25.04 -8.78
C GLU A 150 6.82 25.78 -9.62
N ALA A 151 7.86 25.07 -10.07
CA ALA A 151 8.88 25.60 -11.00
C ALA A 151 8.24 26.12 -12.29
N TYR A 152 7.26 25.38 -12.83
CA TYR A 152 6.51 25.77 -14.01
C TYR A 152 5.70 27.05 -13.80
N ASN A 153 4.99 27.19 -12.67
CA ASN A 153 4.21 28.40 -12.36
C ASN A 153 5.11 29.62 -12.17
N LEU A 154 6.31 29.44 -11.58
CA LEU A 154 7.31 30.51 -11.49
C LEU A 154 7.86 30.91 -12.87
N SER A 155 7.86 29.96 -13.81
CA SER A 155 8.39 30.12 -15.16
C SER A 155 7.39 30.69 -16.18
N ASP A 156 6.14 30.99 -15.80
CA ASP A 156 5.16 31.65 -16.70
C ASP A 156 5.63 33.05 -17.19
N VAL A 157 6.76 33.53 -16.66
CA VAL A 157 7.44 34.78 -17.06
C VAL A 157 8.77 34.52 -17.80
N SER A 158 9.12 33.26 -18.13
CA SER A 158 10.47 32.84 -18.57
C SER A 158 10.47 31.74 -19.67
N GLU A 159 11.55 31.70 -20.48
CA GLU A 159 11.79 30.75 -21.59
C GLU A 159 11.90 29.27 -21.16
N VAL A 160 11.96 28.99 -19.85
CA VAL A 160 12.17 27.64 -19.29
C VAL A 160 10.86 26.81 -19.23
N TYR A 161 9.69 27.44 -19.39
CA TYR A 161 8.35 26.84 -19.26
C TYR A 161 8.18 25.48 -19.95
N SER A 162 8.60 25.39 -21.22
CA SER A 162 8.44 24.16 -22.02
C SER A 162 9.33 23.01 -21.55
N LYS A 163 10.37 23.30 -20.75
CA LYS A 163 11.42 22.35 -20.36
C LYS A 163 11.05 21.55 -19.11
N PHE A 164 10.25 22.10 -18.21
CA PHE A 164 9.77 21.38 -17.02
C PHE A 164 8.49 20.55 -17.27
N SER A 165 7.75 20.85 -18.35
CA SER A 165 6.51 20.15 -18.68
C SER A 165 6.71 18.65 -18.90
N SER A 166 7.81 18.26 -19.57
CA SER A 166 8.16 16.84 -19.78
C SER A 166 8.42 16.11 -18.45
N CYS A 167 9.24 16.70 -17.57
CA CYS A 167 9.54 16.15 -16.25
C CYS A 167 8.30 16.07 -15.36
N LYS A 168 7.45 17.11 -15.38
CA LYS A 168 6.17 17.12 -14.68
C LYS A 168 5.26 15.98 -15.14
N ASN A 169 5.08 15.84 -16.45
CA ASN A 169 4.20 14.81 -17.02
C ASN A 169 4.75 13.41 -16.72
N ALA A 170 6.07 13.21 -16.80
CA ALA A 170 6.70 11.95 -16.42
C ALA A 170 6.45 11.62 -14.94
N ALA A 171 6.66 12.59 -14.04
CA ALA A 171 6.38 12.42 -12.62
C ALA A 171 4.90 12.10 -12.34
N GLN A 172 3.98 12.76 -13.06
CA GLN A 172 2.54 12.49 -12.97
C GLN A 172 2.19 11.06 -13.38
N ILE A 173 2.69 10.61 -14.53
CA ILE A 173 2.43 9.25 -15.04
C ILE A 173 2.89 8.20 -14.03
N GLU A 174 4.09 8.35 -13.46
CA GLU A 174 4.59 7.42 -12.46
C GLU A 174 3.81 7.47 -11.13
N ALA A 175 3.38 8.67 -10.71
CA ALA A 175 2.50 8.82 -9.54
C ALA A 175 1.15 8.12 -9.74
N GLU A 176 0.54 8.29 -10.91
CA GLU A 176 -0.74 7.66 -11.27
C GLU A 176 -0.64 6.14 -11.35
N LYS A 177 0.44 5.62 -11.95
CA LYS A 177 0.73 4.17 -11.97
C LYS A 177 0.83 3.60 -10.56
N LEU A 178 1.61 4.25 -9.69
CA LEU A 178 1.79 3.79 -8.31
C LEU A 178 0.48 3.84 -7.52
N ALA A 179 -0.35 4.85 -7.74
CA ALA A 179 -1.67 4.95 -7.13
C ALA A 179 -2.60 3.82 -7.62
N ALA A 180 -2.59 3.53 -8.92
CA ALA A 180 -3.38 2.45 -9.50
C ALA A 180 -2.95 1.07 -8.98
N GLU A 181 -1.64 0.83 -8.84
CA GLU A 181 -1.10 -0.41 -8.29
C GLU A 181 -1.52 -0.61 -6.83
N LYS A 182 -1.40 0.43 -5.99
CA LYS A 182 -1.86 0.39 -4.60
C LYS A 182 -3.35 0.08 -4.49
N LEU A 183 -4.17 0.72 -5.31
CA LEU A 183 -5.62 0.47 -5.33
C LEU A 183 -5.94 -0.96 -5.78
N ALA A 184 -5.20 -1.50 -6.75
CA ALA A 184 -5.36 -2.88 -7.20
C ALA A 184 -4.97 -3.88 -6.09
N ALA A 185 -3.87 -3.63 -5.39
CA ALA A 185 -3.42 -4.44 -4.26
C ALA A 185 -4.43 -4.43 -3.10
N GLU A 186 -4.99 -3.26 -2.77
CA GLU A 186 -6.02 -3.13 -1.74
C GLU A 186 -7.31 -3.89 -2.09
N LYS A 187 -7.78 -3.76 -3.35
CA LYS A 187 -8.93 -4.53 -3.83
C LYS A 187 -8.72 -6.04 -3.73
N LEU A 188 -7.53 -6.52 -4.11
CA LEU A 188 -7.18 -7.93 -4.05
C LEU A 188 -7.09 -8.44 -2.60
N ALA A 189 -6.57 -7.62 -1.68
CA ALA A 189 -6.56 -7.94 -0.25
C ALA A 189 -7.99 -8.04 0.32
N ALA A 190 -8.86 -7.09 -0.02
CA ALA A 190 -10.26 -7.09 0.39
C ALA A 190 -11.04 -8.32 -0.13
N GLU A 191 -10.80 -8.71 -1.39
CA GLU A 191 -11.41 -9.89 -2.00
C GLU A 191 -10.98 -11.18 -1.30
N LYS A 192 -9.68 -11.32 -1.00
CA LYS A 192 -9.15 -12.48 -0.24
C LYS A 192 -9.80 -12.59 1.14
N LEU A 193 -9.91 -11.47 1.87
CA LEU A 193 -10.56 -11.45 3.18
C LEU A 193 -12.04 -11.83 3.10
N ALA A 194 -12.75 -11.36 2.07
CA ALA A 194 -14.15 -11.71 1.85
C ALA A 194 -14.31 -13.21 1.52
N ALA A 195 -13.41 -13.79 0.71
CA ALA A 195 -13.41 -15.21 0.40
C ALA A 195 -13.15 -16.08 1.64
N GLU A 196 -12.20 -15.68 2.49
CA GLU A 196 -11.89 -16.36 3.75
C GLU A 196 -13.08 -16.36 4.71
N LYS A 197 -13.74 -15.21 4.89
CA LYS A 197 -14.97 -15.11 5.70
C LYS A 197 -16.07 -16.04 5.20
N ARG A 198 -16.33 -16.07 3.88
CA ARG A 198 -17.31 -16.98 3.28
C ARG A 198 -16.95 -18.45 3.50
N ALA A 199 -15.67 -18.81 3.42
CA ALA A 199 -15.21 -20.17 3.68
C ALA A 199 -15.42 -20.56 5.16
N ALA A 200 -15.11 -19.66 6.10
CA ALA A 200 -15.33 -19.87 7.52
C ALA A 200 -16.82 -20.02 7.87
N GLU A 201 -17.70 -19.19 7.30
CA GLU A 201 -19.14 -19.29 7.47
C GLU A 201 -19.70 -20.62 6.95
N LYS A 202 -19.25 -21.05 5.77
CA LYS A 202 -19.65 -22.35 5.19
C LYS A 202 -19.21 -23.52 6.07
N LEU A 203 -17.99 -23.47 6.62
CA LEU A 203 -17.50 -24.50 7.53
C LEU A 203 -18.30 -24.52 8.85
N ALA A 204 -18.62 -23.36 9.40
CA ALA A 204 -19.46 -23.26 10.60
C ALA A 204 -20.88 -23.80 10.37
N ALA A 205 -21.49 -23.50 9.21
CA ALA A 205 -22.78 -24.04 8.82
C ALA A 205 -22.75 -25.57 8.68
N GLN A 206 -21.70 -26.13 8.06
CA GLN A 206 -21.52 -27.58 7.94
C GLN A 206 -21.37 -28.25 9.31
N LYS A 207 -20.59 -27.67 10.24
CA LYS A 207 -20.45 -28.19 11.62
C LYS A 207 -21.80 -28.22 12.34
N ARG A 208 -22.57 -27.13 12.28
CA ARG A 208 -23.92 -27.07 12.86
C ARG A 208 -24.88 -28.12 12.28
N ALA A 209 -24.82 -28.32 10.95
CA ALA A 209 -25.63 -29.35 10.30
C ALA A 209 -25.26 -30.77 10.77
N ALA A 210 -23.96 -31.06 10.88
CA ALA A 210 -23.47 -32.34 11.38
C ALA A 210 -23.86 -32.60 12.85
N GLU A 211 -23.75 -31.58 13.71
CA GLU A 211 -24.18 -31.65 15.12
C GLU A 211 -25.68 -31.93 15.24
N LYS A 212 -26.51 -31.24 14.44
CA LYS A 212 -27.96 -31.47 14.43
C LYS A 212 -28.31 -32.90 14.02
N LEU A 213 -27.67 -33.41 12.97
CA LEU A 213 -27.89 -34.77 12.49
C LEU A 213 -27.43 -35.83 13.52
N ALA A 214 -26.34 -35.57 14.24
CA ALA A 214 -25.90 -36.43 15.34
C ALA A 214 -26.88 -36.42 16.52
N ALA A 215 -27.44 -35.26 16.86
CA ALA A 215 -28.46 -35.14 17.91
C ALA A 215 -29.76 -35.89 17.54
N GLU A 216 -30.24 -35.75 16.30
CA GLU A 216 -31.41 -36.47 15.80
C GLU A 216 -31.21 -37.99 15.85
N LYS A 217 -30.04 -38.50 15.44
CA LYS A 217 -29.70 -39.93 15.55
C LYS A 217 -29.76 -40.43 17.00
N ARG A 218 -29.13 -39.70 17.93
CA ARG A 218 -29.17 -40.05 19.37
C ARG A 218 -30.59 -40.06 19.94
N ALA A 219 -31.43 -39.12 19.51
CA ALA A 219 -32.83 -39.08 19.92
C ALA A 219 -33.61 -40.30 19.41
N ALA A 220 -33.42 -40.66 18.13
CA ALA A 220 -34.04 -41.84 17.54
C ALA A 220 -33.60 -43.15 18.23
N GLU A 221 -32.30 -43.30 18.54
CA GLU A 221 -31.77 -44.46 19.27
C GLU A 221 -32.37 -44.57 20.69
N LYS A 222 -32.48 -43.47 21.43
CA LYS A 222 -33.14 -43.45 22.74
C LYS A 222 -34.59 -43.91 22.66
N LEU A 223 -35.32 -43.40 21.68
CA LEU A 223 -36.74 -43.71 21.50
C LEU A 223 -36.94 -45.18 21.11
N ALA A 224 -36.05 -45.74 20.30
CA ALA A 224 -36.02 -47.17 19.99
C ALA A 224 -35.73 -48.04 21.23
N ALA A 225 -34.77 -47.62 22.07
CA ALA A 225 -34.43 -48.32 23.31
C ALA A 225 -35.58 -48.31 24.32
N GLU A 226 -36.29 -47.18 24.49
CA GLU A 226 -37.47 -47.08 25.34
C GLU A 226 -38.61 -47.99 24.86
N LYS A 227 -38.87 -48.05 23.55
CA LYS A 227 -39.88 -48.97 22.98
C LYS A 227 -39.55 -50.43 23.28
N LEU A 228 -38.30 -50.83 23.09
CA LEU A 228 -37.81 -52.17 23.40
C LEU A 228 -37.95 -52.51 24.90
N ALA A 229 -37.65 -51.55 25.78
CA ALA A 229 -37.82 -51.73 27.22
C ALA A 229 -39.31 -51.89 27.61
N ALA A 230 -40.19 -51.08 27.03
CA ALA A 230 -41.64 -51.17 27.27
C ALA A 230 -42.22 -52.50 26.78
N GLU A 231 -41.78 -52.99 25.61
CA GLU A 231 -42.21 -54.28 25.06
C GLU A 231 -41.77 -55.47 25.93
N LYS A 232 -40.52 -55.46 26.43
CA LYS A 232 -40.04 -56.46 27.38
C LYS A 232 -40.86 -56.47 28.67
N LEU A 233 -41.16 -55.30 29.21
CA LEU A 233 -41.93 -55.16 30.44
C LEU A 233 -43.38 -55.62 30.26
N ALA A 234 -43.98 -55.38 29.08
CA ALA A 234 -45.28 -55.92 28.72
C ALA A 234 -45.26 -57.46 28.62
N ALA A 235 -44.24 -58.04 27.97
CA ALA A 235 -44.08 -59.49 27.85
C ALA A 235 -43.91 -60.17 29.22
N GLU A 236 -43.12 -59.57 30.12
CA GLU A 236 -42.91 -60.08 31.48
C GLU A 236 -44.21 -60.07 32.31
N LYS A 237 -45.00 -59.00 32.23
CA LYS A 237 -46.33 -58.94 32.87
C LYS A 237 -47.25 -60.03 32.36
N LEU A 238 -47.28 -60.25 31.05
CA LEU A 238 -48.11 -61.27 30.41
C LEU A 238 -47.68 -62.68 30.83
N ALA A 239 -46.38 -62.93 30.98
CA ALA A 239 -45.84 -64.18 31.51
C ALA A 239 -46.23 -64.40 32.99
N ALA A 240 -46.12 -63.36 33.83
CA ALA A 240 -46.52 -63.43 35.24
C ALA A 240 -48.02 -63.70 35.40
N GLU A 241 -48.87 -63.08 34.58
CA GLU A 241 -50.32 -63.31 34.58
C GLU A 241 -50.69 -64.74 34.19
N LYS A 242 -50.05 -65.30 33.15
CA LYS A 242 -50.22 -66.71 32.76
C LYS A 242 -49.85 -67.66 33.91
N LEU A 243 -48.72 -67.41 34.56
CA LEU A 243 -48.24 -68.24 35.67
C LEU A 243 -49.18 -68.15 36.90
N ALA A 244 -49.78 -66.98 37.16
CA ALA A 244 -50.78 -66.80 38.20
C ALA A 244 -52.10 -67.54 37.86
N ALA A 245 -52.53 -67.52 36.59
CA ALA A 245 -53.70 -68.26 36.13
C ALA A 245 -53.52 -69.78 36.25
N GLU A 246 -52.34 -70.29 35.89
CA GLU A 246 -51.99 -71.71 36.02
C GLU A 246 -51.99 -72.17 37.48
N LYS A 247 -51.41 -71.37 38.40
CA LYS A 247 -51.46 -71.65 39.85
C LYS A 247 -52.90 -71.72 40.37
N ARG A 248 -53.76 -70.77 39.98
CA ARG A 248 -55.19 -70.79 40.36
C ARG A 248 -55.92 -72.02 39.81
N ALA A 249 -55.60 -72.45 38.59
CA ALA A 249 -56.16 -73.67 38.02
C ALA A 249 -55.74 -74.91 38.81
N ALA A 250 -54.45 -75.02 39.16
CA ALA A 250 -53.93 -76.11 39.97
C ALA A 250 -54.55 -76.16 41.38
N GLU A 251 -54.74 -75.01 42.04
CA GLU A 251 -55.40 -74.92 43.34
C GLU A 251 -56.87 -75.37 43.29
N LYS A 252 -57.63 -74.95 42.26
CA LYS A 252 -59.01 -75.42 42.05
C LYS A 252 -59.06 -76.93 41.88
N LEU A 253 -58.18 -77.49 41.06
CA LEU A 253 -58.12 -78.93 40.79
C LEU A 253 -57.74 -79.73 42.05
N ALA A 254 -56.86 -79.19 42.89
CA ALA A 254 -56.54 -79.77 44.20
C ALA A 254 -57.73 -79.70 45.19
N ALA A 255 -58.50 -78.61 45.17
CA ALA A 255 -59.70 -78.47 45.99
C ALA A 255 -60.81 -79.45 45.56
N GLU A 256 -61.02 -79.62 44.26
CA GLU A 256 -61.97 -80.62 43.72
C GLU A 256 -61.57 -82.04 44.10
N LYS A 257 -60.28 -82.41 44.00
CA LYS A 257 -59.80 -83.72 44.45
C LYS A 257 -60.07 -83.96 45.94
N ARG A 258 -59.79 -82.98 46.80
CA ARG A 258 -60.09 -83.07 48.23
C ARG A 258 -61.59 -83.20 48.50
N ALA A 259 -62.44 -82.52 47.73
CA ALA A 259 -63.89 -82.64 47.85
C ALA A 259 -64.37 -84.04 47.44
N ALA A 260 -63.83 -84.60 46.35
CA ALA A 260 -64.13 -85.95 45.90
C ALA A 260 -63.68 -87.02 46.92
N GLU A 261 -62.49 -86.87 47.51
CA GLU A 261 -62.00 -87.76 48.58
C GLU A 261 -62.90 -87.71 49.83
N LYS A 262 -63.35 -86.52 50.25
CA LYS A 262 -64.30 -86.38 51.36
C LYS A 262 -65.62 -87.09 51.06
N LEU A 263 -66.19 -86.89 49.87
CA LEU A 263 -67.42 -87.56 49.44
C LEU A 263 -67.25 -89.09 49.41
N ALA A 264 -66.10 -89.60 48.96
CA ALA A 264 -65.81 -91.03 48.98
C ALA A 264 -65.70 -91.57 50.42
N ALA A 265 -65.06 -90.84 51.32
CA ALA A 265 -64.97 -91.20 52.73
C ALA A 265 -66.35 -91.21 53.43
N GLU A 266 -67.21 -90.22 53.15
CA GLU A 266 -68.59 -90.17 53.65
C GLU A 266 -69.43 -91.35 53.15
N LYS A 267 -69.31 -91.70 51.85
CA LYS A 267 -69.98 -92.90 51.31
C LYS A 267 -69.53 -94.19 51.99
N MET A 268 -68.21 -94.37 52.18
CA MET A 268 -67.66 -95.52 52.90
C MET A 268 -68.14 -95.58 54.35
N ALA A 269 -68.26 -94.43 55.04
CA ALA A 269 -68.81 -94.36 56.38
C ALA A 269 -70.30 -94.73 56.42
N ALA A 270 -71.09 -94.26 55.45
CA ALA A 270 -72.51 -94.60 55.32
C ALA A 270 -72.71 -96.10 55.01
N GLU A 271 -71.90 -96.69 54.14
CA GLU A 271 -71.92 -98.14 53.85
C GLU A 271 -71.55 -98.98 55.09
N LYS A 272 -70.54 -98.57 55.86
CA LYS A 272 -70.22 -99.23 57.15
C LYS A 272 -71.37 -99.16 58.14
N LEU A 273 -72.02 -97.99 58.28
CA LEU A 273 -73.20 -97.82 59.13
C LEU A 273 -74.38 -98.68 58.67
N ALA A 274 -74.58 -98.82 57.37
CA ALA A 274 -75.61 -99.70 56.81
C ALA A 274 -75.30 -101.18 57.06
N ALA A 275 -74.03 -101.58 56.92
CA ALA A 275 -73.57 -102.94 57.23
C ALA A 275 -73.70 -103.27 58.73
N GLU A 276 -73.36 -102.34 59.63
CA GLU A 276 -73.60 -102.50 61.07
C GLU A 276 -75.09 -102.61 61.41
N LYS A 277 -75.95 -101.80 60.78
CA LYS A 277 -77.41 -101.94 60.95
C LYS A 277 -77.92 -103.29 60.48
N LEU A 278 -77.48 -103.77 59.32
CA LEU A 278 -77.83 -105.11 58.81
C LEU A 278 -77.29 -106.22 59.72
N ALA A 279 -76.11 -106.07 60.32
CA ALA A 279 -75.58 -107.01 61.29
C ALA A 279 -76.40 -107.00 62.60
N ALA A 280 -76.81 -105.83 63.08
CA ALA A 280 -77.70 -105.69 64.23
C ALA A 280 -79.11 -106.27 63.95
N GLU A 281 -79.63 -106.10 62.74
CA GLU A 281 -80.93 -106.67 62.32
C GLU A 281 -80.87 -108.20 62.20
N LYS A 282 -79.74 -108.76 61.72
CA LYS A 282 -79.50 -110.21 61.73
C LYS A 282 -79.37 -110.77 63.15
N LEU A 283 -78.66 -110.08 64.05
CA LEU A 283 -78.60 -110.45 65.48
C LEU A 283 -79.97 -110.37 66.17
N ALA A 284 -80.80 -109.39 65.79
CA ALA A 284 -82.18 -109.30 66.28
C ALA A 284 -83.09 -110.41 65.72
N ALA A 285 -82.88 -110.82 64.46
CA ALA A 285 -83.61 -111.95 63.87
C ALA A 285 -83.22 -113.31 64.48
N GLU A 286 -81.99 -113.46 64.98
CA GLU A 286 -81.52 -114.68 65.65
C GLU A 286 -82.04 -114.78 67.10
N LEU A 287 -82.37 -113.67 67.75
CA LEU A 287 -82.90 -113.62 69.13
C LEU A 287 -84.43 -113.80 69.25
N VAL A 288 -85.18 -113.77 68.14
CA VAL A 288 -86.66 -113.88 68.14
C VAL A 288 -87.15 -115.26 67.65
N GLY A 289 -86.25 -116.18 67.31
CA GLY A 289 -86.57 -117.52 66.82
C GLY A 289 -85.86 -118.68 67.52
N GLY A 290 -85.33 -118.47 68.74
CA GLY A 290 -84.73 -119.49 69.61
C GLY A 290 -85.71 -120.01 70.67
#